data_AF-G0QTE2-F1
#
_entry.id   AF-G0QTE2-F1
#
_cell.length_a   1.000
_cell.length_b   1.000
_cell.length_c   1.000
_cell.angle_alpha   90.00
_cell.angle_beta   90.00
_cell.angle_gamma   90.00
#
_symmetry.space_group_name_H-M   'P 1'
#
loop_
_entity.id
_entity.type
_entity.pdbx_description
1 polymer ?
#
loop_
_entity_poly.entity_id
_entity_poly.type
_entity_poly.pdbx_seq_one_letter_code
_entity_poly.pdbx_strand_id
1 'polypeptide(L)'
;YFIIFFFNMIKSFAQLQLFSIRTQLQFQSQFYKTTYIRQPKLKCRTVQQIYPPPGLNLEIPKDWSSEEFLKRIGNGTSEFADKFKDIDQIFKFSSRQMKSKGVPCKARKHIQRIREQLRRGLITFEYLGRRTCLEIQEKNQKKK
;
A
#
# COMPACT_ATOMS: atom_id res chain seq x y z
N TYR A 1 31.78 -45.86 -47.38
CA TYR A 1 30.46 -45.18 -47.40
C TYR A 1 29.67 -45.30 -46.09
N PHE A 2 29.79 -46.40 -45.33
CA PHE A 2 29.04 -46.60 -44.07
C PHE A 2 29.49 -45.69 -42.89
N ILE A 3 30.79 -45.35 -42.83
CA ILE A 3 31.36 -44.54 -41.74
C ILE A 3 30.94 -43.05 -41.81
N ILE A 4 30.72 -42.54 -43.02
CA ILE A 4 30.35 -41.12 -43.25
C ILE A 4 28.90 -40.86 -42.80
N PHE A 5 28.02 -41.86 -42.94
CA PHE A 5 26.62 -41.77 -42.52
C PHE A 5 26.47 -41.70 -40.98
N PHE A 6 27.31 -42.46 -40.26
CA PHE A 6 27.28 -42.50 -38.80
C PHE A 6 27.73 -41.17 -38.16
N PHE A 7 28.72 -40.50 -38.76
CA PHE A 7 29.18 -39.19 -38.31
C PHE A 7 28.16 -38.07 -38.52
N ASN A 8 27.36 -38.13 -39.59
CA ASN A 8 26.29 -37.15 -39.82
C ASN A 8 25.09 -37.35 -38.88
N MET A 9 24.81 -38.59 -38.48
CA MET A 9 23.71 -38.89 -37.54
C MET A 9 24.01 -38.39 -36.12
N ILE A 10 25.27 -38.47 -35.67
CA ILE A 10 25.69 -37.98 -34.34
C ILE A 10 25.64 -36.44 -34.26
N LYS A 11 25.96 -35.73 -35.35
CA LYS A 11 25.87 -34.26 -35.40
C LYS A 11 24.43 -33.75 -35.28
N SER A 12 23.47 -34.45 -35.89
CA SER A 12 22.05 -34.09 -35.81
C SER A 12 21.47 -34.33 -34.40
N PHE A 13 21.93 -35.39 -33.72
CA PHE A 13 21.50 -35.69 -32.34
C PHE A 13 22.07 -34.70 -31.31
N ALA A 14 23.29 -34.19 -31.53
CA ALA A 14 23.91 -33.17 -30.68
C ALA A 14 23.23 -31.79 -30.79
N GLN A 15 22.68 -31.44 -31.96
CA GLN A 15 21.94 -30.18 -32.14
C GLN A 15 20.59 -30.17 -31.42
N LEU A 16 19.95 -31.33 -31.23
CA LEU A 16 18.66 -31.44 -30.54
C LEU A 16 18.76 -31.37 -29.00
N GLN A 17 19.93 -31.57 -28.41
CA GLN A 17 20.11 -31.42 -26.96
C GLN A 17 20.35 -29.96 -26.52
N LEU A 18 20.75 -29.07 -27.43
CA LEU A 18 21.00 -27.65 -27.13
C LEU A 18 19.74 -26.78 -27.19
N PHE A 19 18.62 -27.27 -27.74
CA PHE A 19 17.36 -26.54 -27.75
C PHE A 19 16.57 -26.66 -26.42
N SER A 20 17.07 -27.50 -25.49
CA SER A 20 16.60 -27.60 -24.10
C SER A 20 17.42 -26.73 -23.15
N ILE A 21 18.04 -25.66 -23.66
CA ILE A 21 18.56 -24.60 -22.79
C ILE A 21 17.33 -23.81 -22.34
N ARG A 22 16.75 -24.30 -21.24
CA ARG A 22 15.89 -23.59 -20.30
C ARG A 22 16.03 -22.09 -20.51
N THR A 23 15.01 -21.47 -21.10
CA THR A 23 14.76 -20.04 -20.94
C THR A 23 14.51 -19.82 -19.46
N GLN A 24 15.60 -19.70 -18.68
CA GLN A 24 15.53 -19.21 -17.33
C GLN A 24 15.03 -17.77 -17.46
N LEU A 25 13.74 -17.58 -17.15
CA LEU A 25 13.17 -16.26 -16.95
C LEU A 25 14.01 -15.56 -15.89
N GLN A 26 14.94 -14.70 -16.33
CA GLN A 26 15.70 -13.86 -15.44
C GLN A 26 14.71 -12.84 -14.86
N PHE A 27 14.29 -13.10 -13.63
CA PHE A 27 13.46 -12.17 -12.87
C PHE A 27 14.29 -10.92 -12.58
N GLN A 28 14.13 -9.91 -13.44
CA GLN A 28 14.59 -8.56 -13.17
C GLN A 28 13.77 -8.05 -11.98
N SER A 29 14.43 -7.83 -10.84
CA SER A 29 13.77 -7.26 -9.67
C SER A 29 13.17 -5.91 -10.06
N GLN A 30 11.84 -5.83 -10.12
CA GLN A 30 11.17 -4.55 -10.36
C GLN A 30 11.45 -3.64 -9.17
N PHE A 31 12.36 -2.68 -9.33
CA PHE A 31 12.62 -1.65 -8.35
C PHE A 31 11.37 -0.75 -8.25
N TYR A 32 10.59 -0.93 -7.19
CA TYR A 32 9.48 -0.03 -6.91
C TYR A 32 10.04 1.34 -6.51
N LYS A 33 9.61 2.40 -7.22
CA LYS A 33 10.05 3.78 -6.97
C LYS A 33 9.80 4.26 -5.54
N THR A 34 8.75 3.77 -4.90
CA THR A 34 8.39 4.15 -3.52
C THR A 34 8.09 2.91 -2.70
N THR A 35 8.89 2.66 -1.68
CA THR A 35 8.63 1.66 -0.65
C THR A 35 7.74 2.26 0.42
N TYR A 36 6.55 1.71 0.62
CA TYR A 36 5.65 2.12 1.70
C TYR A 36 5.89 1.29 2.94
N ILE A 37 5.88 1.94 4.10
CA ILE A 37 5.86 1.22 5.37
C ILE A 37 4.60 0.37 5.49
N ARG A 38 4.77 -0.83 6.07
CA ARG A 38 3.67 -1.75 6.33
C ARG A 38 3.07 -1.43 7.69
N GLN A 39 1.76 -1.23 7.72
CA GLN A 39 1.00 -0.93 8.94
C GLN A 39 -0.20 -1.89 9.08
N PRO A 40 -0.66 -2.14 10.31
CA PRO A 40 -1.81 -3.01 10.56
C PRO A 40 -3.08 -2.49 9.88
N LYS A 41 -3.83 -3.42 9.29
CA LYS A 41 -5.09 -3.12 8.58
C LYS A 41 -6.22 -2.79 9.56
N LEU A 42 -7.11 -1.91 9.11
CA LEU A 42 -8.39 -1.64 9.76
C LEU A 42 -9.34 -2.84 9.57
N LYS A 43 -9.92 -3.35 10.66
CA LYS A 43 -11.00 -4.36 10.65
C LYS A 43 -12.21 -3.82 11.42
N CYS A 44 -13.14 -3.20 10.71
CA CYS A 44 -14.29 -2.47 11.28
C CYS A 44 -15.39 -3.41 11.83
N ARG A 45 -15.07 -4.25 12.83
CA ARG A 45 -16.03 -5.19 13.44
C ARG A 45 -17.01 -4.53 14.41
N THR A 46 -16.49 -3.67 15.28
CA THR A 46 -17.24 -3.04 16.40
C THR A 46 -17.65 -1.60 16.09
N VAL A 47 -17.69 -1.24 14.80
CA VAL A 47 -18.08 0.10 14.37
C VAL A 47 -19.60 0.18 14.31
N GLN A 48 -20.17 1.04 15.13
CA GLN A 48 -21.56 1.45 15.00
C GLN A 48 -21.64 2.58 13.98
N GLN A 49 -22.44 2.38 12.93
CA GLN A 49 -22.61 3.40 11.89
C GLN A 49 -23.52 4.51 12.39
N ILE A 50 -23.23 5.76 12.02
CA ILE A 50 -24.03 6.92 12.39
C ILE A 50 -25.12 7.12 11.34
N TYR A 51 -26.38 7.21 11.78
CA TYR A 51 -27.54 7.49 10.95
C TYR A 51 -28.44 8.55 11.62
N PRO A 52 -28.80 9.66 10.95
CA PRO A 52 -28.42 10.03 9.58
C PRO A 52 -26.93 10.38 9.45
N PRO A 53 -26.34 10.30 8.24
CA PRO A 53 -24.91 10.57 8.06
C PRO A 53 -24.59 12.05 8.31
N PRO A 54 -23.44 12.37 8.94
CA PRO A 54 -23.08 13.74 9.32
C PRO A 54 -22.76 14.65 8.11
N GLY A 55 -22.34 14.09 6.99
CA GLY A 55 -22.06 14.83 5.76
C GLY A 55 -20.91 15.83 5.91
N LEU A 56 -21.13 17.07 5.47
CA LEU A 56 -20.13 18.14 5.54
C LEU A 56 -20.00 18.75 6.94
N ASN A 57 -21.01 18.57 7.79
CA ASN A 57 -21.07 19.10 9.17
C ASN A 57 -20.36 18.16 10.18
N LEU A 58 -19.49 17.28 9.69
CA LEU A 58 -18.72 16.38 10.54
C LEU A 58 -17.83 17.18 11.49
N GLU A 59 -18.07 17.04 12.79
CA GLU A 59 -17.21 17.61 13.83
C GLU A 59 -15.90 16.84 13.92
N ILE A 60 -14.78 17.55 13.80
CA ILE A 60 -13.44 16.98 13.85
C ILE A 60 -12.92 17.14 15.29
N PRO A 61 -12.44 16.07 15.95
CA PRO A 61 -11.82 16.17 17.26
C PRO A 61 -10.61 17.13 17.21
N LYS A 62 -10.62 18.17 18.03
CA LYS A 62 -9.53 19.17 18.10
C LYS A 62 -8.32 18.66 18.85
N ASP A 63 -8.50 17.64 19.69
CA ASP A 63 -7.45 17.13 20.58
C ASP A 63 -6.43 16.26 19.84
N TRP A 64 -6.72 15.85 18.60
CA TRP A 64 -5.86 14.94 17.84
C TRP A 64 -4.88 15.69 16.95
N SER A 65 -3.62 15.29 17.03
CA SER A 65 -2.60 15.77 16.08
C SER A 65 -2.76 15.12 14.70
N SER A 66 -2.22 15.77 13.67
CA SER A 66 -2.19 15.24 12.30
C SER A 66 -1.48 13.88 12.23
N GLU A 67 -0.40 13.71 12.99
CA GLU A 67 0.37 12.47 13.08
C GLU A 67 -0.46 11.35 13.72
N GLU A 68 -1.11 11.64 14.85
CA GLU A 68 -1.88 10.65 15.59
C GLU A 68 -3.04 10.11 14.74
N PHE A 69 -3.72 11.00 14.00
CA PHE A 69 -4.79 10.64 13.09
C PHE A 69 -4.28 9.73 11.94
N LEU A 70 -3.18 10.09 11.29
CA LEU A 70 -2.62 9.29 10.20
C LEU A 70 -2.10 7.92 10.70
N LYS A 71 -1.53 7.88 11.90
CA LYS A 71 -1.14 6.62 12.57
C LYS A 71 -2.36 5.74 12.86
N ARG A 72 -3.45 6.33 13.37
CA ARG A 72 -4.73 5.64 13.63
C ARG A 72 -5.47 5.19 12.38
N ILE A 73 -5.24 5.81 11.23
CA ILE A 73 -5.77 5.33 9.95
C ILE A 73 -4.91 4.18 9.42
N GLY A 74 -3.60 4.37 9.43
CA GLY A 74 -2.59 3.41 8.99
C GLY A 74 -2.28 3.48 7.50
N ASN A 75 -1.94 2.31 6.92
CA ASN A 75 -1.58 2.12 5.51
C ASN A 75 -0.38 2.98 5.00
N GLY A 76 0.61 3.20 5.87
CA GLY A 76 1.84 3.92 5.56
C GLY A 76 1.63 5.42 5.35
N THR A 77 0.63 6.00 6.04
CA THR A 77 0.34 7.44 5.91
C THR A 77 1.06 8.29 6.96
N SER A 78 1.51 7.68 8.06
CA SER A 78 2.21 8.39 9.15
C SER A 78 3.53 9.03 8.71
N GLU A 79 4.26 8.46 7.74
CA GLU A 79 5.50 9.04 7.19
C GLU A 79 5.32 10.42 6.57
N PHE A 80 4.08 10.77 6.21
CA PHE A 80 3.77 12.02 5.53
C PHE A 80 3.07 13.02 6.47
N ALA A 81 3.05 12.75 7.77
CA ALA A 81 2.43 13.61 8.78
C ALA A 81 3.03 15.02 8.77
N ASP A 82 4.35 15.13 8.60
CA ASP A 82 5.10 16.41 8.53
C ASP A 82 4.59 17.38 7.45
N LYS A 83 3.84 16.90 6.45
CA LYS A 83 3.26 17.74 5.39
C LYS A 83 1.99 18.46 5.83
N PHE A 84 1.39 18.06 6.95
CA PHE A 84 0.14 18.60 7.48
C PHE A 84 0.39 19.23 8.84
N LYS A 85 0.09 20.52 8.97
CA LYS A 85 0.24 21.22 10.26
C LYS A 85 -0.81 20.74 11.26
N ASP A 86 -2.07 20.74 10.83
CA ASP A 86 -3.22 20.39 11.66
C ASP A 86 -4.07 19.31 11.00
N ILE A 87 -4.86 18.61 11.84
CA ILE A 87 -5.84 17.62 11.38
C ILE A 87 -6.84 18.24 10.39
N ASP A 88 -7.25 19.50 10.61
CA ASP A 88 -8.14 20.25 9.73
C ASP A 88 -7.64 20.32 8.28
N GLN A 89 -6.33 20.43 8.07
CA GLN A 89 -5.75 20.49 6.73
C GLN A 89 -5.97 19.17 5.99
N ILE A 90 -5.97 18.04 6.71
CA ILE A 90 -6.22 16.72 6.13
C ILE A 90 -7.65 16.63 5.59
N PHE A 91 -8.62 17.17 6.33
CA PHE A 91 -10.03 17.15 5.92
C PHE A 91 -10.32 18.16 4.80
N LYS A 92 -9.63 19.30 4.77
CA LYS A 92 -9.83 20.37 3.78
C LYS A 92 -9.10 20.12 2.45
N PHE A 93 -7.92 19.50 2.45
CA PHE A 93 -7.12 19.40 1.24
C PHE A 93 -7.72 18.53 0.13
N SER A 94 -7.49 18.99 -1.10
CA SER A 94 -7.76 18.24 -2.33
C SER A 94 -6.60 17.32 -2.72
N SER A 95 -6.85 16.38 -3.64
CA SER A 95 -5.80 15.45 -4.10
C SER A 95 -4.63 16.18 -4.77
N ARG A 96 -4.92 17.32 -5.43
CA ARG A 96 -3.95 18.17 -6.11
C ARG A 96 -3.05 18.89 -5.11
N GLN A 97 -3.63 19.48 -4.05
CA GLN A 97 -2.87 20.14 -2.98
C GLN A 97 -1.98 19.16 -2.22
N MET A 98 -2.44 17.93 -1.98
CA MET A 98 -1.59 16.91 -1.37
C MET A 98 -0.45 16.48 -2.32
N LYS A 99 -0.66 16.55 -3.65
CA LYS A 99 0.39 16.25 -4.65
C LYS A 99 1.52 17.26 -4.56
N SER A 100 1.19 18.55 -4.51
CA SER A 100 2.21 19.62 -4.46
C SER A 100 3.04 19.56 -3.18
N LYS A 101 2.46 19.07 -2.09
CA LYS A 101 3.19 18.80 -0.83
C LYS A 101 4.06 17.53 -0.84
N GLY A 102 4.06 16.76 -1.92
CA GLY A 102 4.88 15.55 -2.06
C GLY A 102 4.24 14.28 -1.51
N VAL A 103 2.94 14.26 -1.21
CA VAL A 103 2.27 13.05 -0.71
C VAL A 103 2.04 12.05 -1.87
N PRO A 104 2.46 10.78 -1.74
CA PRO A 104 2.34 9.80 -2.81
C PRO A 104 0.88 9.43 -3.10
N CYS A 105 0.65 8.91 -4.31
CA CYS A 105 -0.71 8.61 -4.81
C CYS A 105 -1.47 7.65 -3.89
N LYS A 106 -0.81 6.59 -3.39
CA LYS A 106 -1.43 5.58 -2.51
C LYS A 106 -1.94 6.20 -1.20
N ALA A 107 -1.11 7.03 -0.55
CA ALA A 107 -1.47 7.71 0.68
C ALA A 107 -2.63 8.70 0.47
N ARG A 108 -2.58 9.51 -0.60
CA ARG A 108 -3.66 10.46 -0.94
C ARG A 108 -5.01 9.78 -1.14
N LYS A 109 -5.04 8.69 -1.92
CA LYS A 109 -6.26 7.91 -2.16
C LYS A 109 -6.84 7.34 -0.85
N HIS A 110 -5.96 6.86 0.04
CA HIS A 110 -6.38 6.28 1.30
C HIS A 110 -6.97 7.32 2.27
N ILE A 111 -6.29 8.46 2.45
CA ILE A 111 -6.75 9.55 3.31
C ILE A 111 -8.13 10.06 2.86
N GLN A 112 -8.31 10.26 1.55
CA GLN A 112 -9.60 10.72 1.01
C GLN A 112 -10.72 9.71 1.19
N ARG A 113 -10.41 8.42 1.06
CA ARG A 113 -11.38 7.34 1.32
C ARG A 113 -11.87 7.38 2.76
N ILE A 114 -10.95 7.49 3.73
CA ILE A 114 -11.31 7.51 5.15
C ILE A 114 -12.09 8.78 5.49
N ARG A 115 -11.66 9.94 4.97
CA ARG A 115 -12.41 11.21 5.12
C ARG A 115 -13.86 11.04 4.69
N GLU A 116 -14.08 10.43 3.53
CA GLU A 116 -15.43 10.20 3.02
C GLU A 116 -16.22 9.19 3.87
N GLN A 117 -15.56 8.13 4.38
CA GLN A 117 -16.19 7.18 5.28
C GLN A 117 -16.65 7.81 6.61
N LEU A 118 -15.86 8.74 7.15
CA LEU A 118 -16.25 9.52 8.34
C LEU A 118 -17.46 10.42 8.03
N ARG A 119 -17.45 11.13 6.90
CA ARG A 119 -18.59 11.97 6.47
C ARG A 119 -19.87 11.16 6.22
N ARG A 120 -19.75 9.93 5.74
CA ARG A 120 -20.88 9.01 5.53
C ARG A 120 -21.33 8.29 6.80
N GLY A 121 -20.67 8.49 7.94
CA GLY A 121 -20.99 7.80 9.18
C GLY A 121 -20.63 6.31 9.18
N LEU A 122 -19.85 5.82 8.20
CA LEU A 122 -19.45 4.41 8.10
C LEU A 122 -18.31 4.04 9.06
N ILE A 123 -17.50 5.03 9.41
CA ILE A 123 -16.44 4.94 10.41
C ILE A 123 -16.68 6.07 11.40
N THR A 124 -16.38 5.82 12.67
CA THR A 124 -16.47 6.81 13.75
C THR A 124 -15.09 7.14 14.30
N PHE A 125 -14.93 8.36 14.81
CA PHE A 125 -13.72 8.76 15.54
C PHE A 125 -13.52 7.90 16.79
N GLU A 126 -14.61 7.49 17.44
CA GLU A 126 -14.57 6.58 18.58
C GLU A 126 -13.85 5.27 18.26
N TYR A 127 -14.18 4.64 17.13
CA TYR A 127 -13.51 3.41 16.71
C TYR A 127 -12.02 3.63 16.44
N LEU A 128 -11.65 4.75 15.82
CA LEU A 128 -10.24 5.09 15.60
C LEU A 128 -9.50 5.31 16.92
N GLY A 129 -10.16 5.92 17.92
CA GLY A 129 -9.61 6.15 19.26
C GLY A 129 -9.35 4.85 20.02
N ARG A 130 -10.22 3.84 19.88
CA ARG A 130 -10.05 2.51 20.51
C ARG A 130 -8.87 1.71 19.97
N ARG A 131 -8.22 2.13 18.87
CA ARG A 131 -7.11 1.38 18.28
C ARG A 131 -5.83 1.57 19.09
N THR A 132 -5.29 0.47 19.60
CA THR A 132 -4.04 0.46 20.39
C THR A 132 -2.83 -0.03 19.59
N CYS A 133 -2.97 -1.10 18.79
CA CYS A 133 -1.87 -1.65 17.99
C CYS A 133 -1.71 -0.90 16.65
N LEU A 134 -0.82 0.09 16.63
CA LEU A 134 -0.54 0.95 15.45
C LEU A 134 0.92 0.87 14.97
N GLU A 135 1.69 -0.07 15.50
CA GLU A 135 3.11 -0.20 15.23
C GLU A 135 3.42 -0.62 13.79
N ILE A 136 4.61 -0.24 13.35
CA ILE A 136 5.12 -0.60 12.03
C ILE A 136 5.38 -2.10 12.01
N GLN A 137 4.84 -2.79 11.01
CA GLN A 137 5.12 -4.21 10.83
C GLN A 137 6.44 -4.34 10.08
N GLU A 138 7.47 -4.79 10.79
CA GLU A 138 8.71 -5.20 10.14
C GLU A 138 8.42 -6.31 9.14
N LYS A 139 9.07 -6.25 7.98
CA LYS A 139 9.03 -7.37 7.05
C LYS A 139 9.80 -8.50 7.73
N ASN A 140 9.10 -9.51 8.24
CA ASN A 140 9.73 -10.79 8.53
C ASN A 140 10.44 -11.24 7.25
N GLN A 141 11.76 -11.05 7.21
CA GLN A 141 12.60 -11.60 6.17
C GLN A 141 12.41 -13.10 6.29
N LYS A 142 11.65 -13.70 5.38
CA LYS A 142 11.49 -15.15 5.36
C LYS A 142 12.91 -15.72 5.29
N LYS A 143 13.32 -16.38 6.38
CA LYS A 143 14.54 -17.18 6.43
C LYS A 143 14.53 -18.08 5.19
N LYS A 144 15.63 -18.01 4.44
CA LYS A 144 15.91 -18.83 3.26
C LYS A 144 15.81 -20.30 3.62
#